data_AF-A0A3D2S5T0-F1
#
_entry.id   AF-A0A3D2S5T0-F1
#
_cell.length_a   1.000
_cell.length_b   1.000
_cell.length_c   1.000
_cell.angle_alpha   90.00
_cell.angle_beta   90.00
_cell.angle_gamma   90.00
#
_symmetry.space_group_name_H-M   'P 1'
#
loop_
_entity.id
_entity.type
_entity.pdbx_description
1 polymer ?
#
loop_
_entity_poly.entity_id
_entity_poly.type
_entity_poly.pdbx_seq_one_letter_code
_entity_poly.pdbx_strand_id
1 'polypeptide(L)' 'QHDRYSRVLRRDMRDRGRTEPEVAERFHQTVEPMYKSFIEPTRQRANIIVPGGGKNMPAARIVAAMAGGVG' A
#
# COMPACT_ATOMS: atom_id res chain seq x y z
N GLN A 1 9.55 1.30 -2.03
CA GLN A 1 8.57 1.17 -3.14
C GLN A 1 8.59 -0.22 -3.79
N HIS A 2 9.70 -0.96 -3.80
CA HIS A 2 9.82 -2.35 -4.31
C HIS A 2 8.85 -3.38 -3.67
N ASP A 3 8.44 -3.13 -2.44
CA ASP A 3 7.68 -4.07 -1.64
C ASP A 3 6.24 -4.27 -2.11
N ARG A 4 5.60 -3.22 -2.65
CA ARG A 4 4.21 -3.30 -3.13
C ARG A 4 4.12 -4.04 -4.45
N TYR A 5 5.03 -3.73 -5.38
CA TYR A 5 5.05 -4.35 -6.70
C TYR A 5 5.26 -5.86 -6.61
N SER A 6 6.26 -6.32 -5.84
CA SER A 6 6.54 -7.75 -5.66
C SER A 6 5.40 -8.53 -4.97
N ARG A 7 4.61 -7.87 -4.11
CA ARG A 7 3.40 -8.47 -3.51
C ARG A 7 2.27 -8.60 -4.52
N VAL A 8 2.05 -7.57 -5.34
CA VAL A 8 1.03 -7.60 -6.40
C VAL A 8 1.40 -8.66 -7.44
N LEU A 9 2.66 -8.71 -7.87
CA LEU A 9 3.18 -9.69 -8.80
C LEU A 9 2.90 -11.12 -8.33
N ARG A 10 3.37 -11.48 -7.12
CA ARG A 10 3.15 -12.82 -6.57
C ARG A 10 1.69 -13.18 -6.42
N ARG A 11 0.85 -12.26 -5.93
CA ARG A 11 -0.59 -12.51 -5.74
C ARG A 11 -1.30 -12.71 -7.07
N ASP A 12 -1.06 -11.85 -8.05
CA ASP A 12 -1.76 -11.90 -9.32
C ASP A 12 -1.29 -13.08 -10.19
N MET A 13 -0.03 -13.49 -10.09
CA MET A 13 0.45 -14.74 -10.70
C MET A 13 -0.16 -15.97 -10.02
N ARG A 14 -0.10 -16.05 -8.68
CA ARG A 14 -0.53 -17.25 -7.94
C ARG A 14 -2.05 -17.41 -7.87
N ASP A 15 -2.78 -16.33 -7.59
CA ASP A 15 -4.20 -16.39 -7.24
C ASP A 15 -5.12 -16.02 -8.42
N ARG A 16 -4.56 -15.47 -9.52
CA ARG A 16 -5.33 -14.99 -10.68
C ARG A 16 -4.79 -15.48 -12.03
N GLY A 17 -3.72 -16.27 -12.06
CA GLY A 17 -3.18 -16.89 -13.26
C GLY A 17 -2.57 -15.92 -14.28
N ARG A 18 -2.18 -14.71 -13.87
CA ARG A 18 -1.57 -13.72 -14.79
C ARG A 18 -0.09 -14.00 -14.99
N THR A 19 0.43 -13.66 -16.16
CA THR A 19 1.86 -13.67 -16.43
C THR A 19 2.55 -12.42 -15.88
N GLU A 20 3.86 -12.47 -15.66
CA GLU A 20 4.63 -11.32 -15.18
C GLU A 20 4.48 -10.07 -16.07
N PRO A 21 4.56 -10.16 -17.41
CA PRO A 21 4.35 -9.01 -18.29
C PRO A 21 2.97 -8.36 -18.14
N GLU A 22 1.91 -9.17 -18.04
CA GLU A 22 0.54 -8.65 -17.87
C GLU A 22 0.38 -7.89 -16.53
N VAL A 23 1.02 -8.38 -15.47
CA VAL A 23 0.98 -7.70 -14.16
C VAL A 23 1.82 -6.42 -14.19
N ALA A 24 2.98 -6.44 -14.86
CA ALA A 24 3.85 -5.28 -15.03
C ALA A 24 3.15 -4.17 -15.81
N GLU A 25 2.58 -4.49 -16.97
CA GLU A 25 1.86 -3.57 -17.85
C GLU A 25 0.70 -2.90 -17.07
N ARG A 26 -0.15 -3.72 -16.44
CA ARG A 26 -1.28 -3.22 -15.65
C ARG A 26 -0.83 -2.34 -14.49
N PHE A 27 0.27 -2.68 -13.83
CA PHE A 27 0.77 -1.90 -12.69
C PHE A 27 1.20 -0.50 -13.13
N HIS A 28 1.96 -0.38 -14.22
CA HIS A 28 2.42 0.90 -14.76
C HIS A 28 1.26 1.71 -15.36
N GLN A 29 0.29 1.07 -16.02
CA GLN A 29 -0.85 1.77 -16.63
C GLN A 29 -1.90 2.25 -15.61
N THR A 30 -2.05 1.57 -14.47
CA THR A 30 -3.13 1.89 -13.52
C THR A 30 -2.62 2.34 -12.16
N VAL A 31 -1.71 1.58 -11.54
CA VAL A 31 -1.34 1.77 -10.13
C VAL A 31 -0.36 2.93 -9.98
N GLU A 32 0.59 3.06 -10.89
CA GLU A 32 1.59 4.13 -10.86
C GLU A 32 1.00 5.54 -11.08
N PRO A 33 0.20 5.81 -12.14
CA PRO A 33 -0.40 7.13 -12.32
C PRO A 33 -1.34 7.49 -11.18
N MET A 34 -2.15 6.54 -10.69
CA MET A 34 -3.01 6.77 -9.53
C MET A 34 -2.22 7.08 -8.25
N TYR A 35 -1.07 6.43 -8.06
CA TYR A 35 -0.21 6.72 -6.92
C TYR A 35 0.34 8.15 -6.99
N LYS A 36 0.89 8.56 -8.14
CA LYS A 36 1.43 9.91 -8.35
C LYS A 36 0.36 11.00 -8.25
N SER A 37 -0.82 10.76 -8.82
CA SER A 37 -1.90 11.76 -8.85
C SER A 37 -2.63 11.93 -7.52
N PHE A 38 -2.72 10.87 -6.68
CA PHE A 38 -3.59 10.91 -5.49
C PHE A 38 -2.91 10.50 -4.18
N ILE A 39 -2.01 9.51 -4.19
CA ILE A 39 -1.41 8.98 -2.95
C ILE A 39 -0.19 9.80 -2.52
N GLU A 40 0.69 10.17 -3.45
CA GLU A 40 1.87 10.98 -3.14
C GLU A 40 1.51 12.39 -2.61
N PRO A 41 0.55 13.12 -3.18
CA PRO A 41 0.14 14.43 -2.65
C PRO A 41 -0.51 14.34 -1.28
N THR A 42 -1.31 13.30 -1.02
CA THR A 42 -1.99 13.12 0.27
C THR A 42 -1.03 12.70 1.37
N ARG A 43 0.04 11.97 1.03
CA ARG A 43 1.09 11.58 1.98
C ARG A 43 1.76 12.79 2.65
N GLN A 44 1.90 13.92 1.95
CA GLN A 44 2.50 15.13 2.50
C GLN A 44 1.63 15.79 3.60
N ARG A 45 0.34 15.49 3.63
CA ARG A 45 -0.62 16.02 4.61
C ARG A 45 -0.84 15.09 5.81
N ALA A 46 -0.21 13.93 5.83
CA ALA A 46 -0.38 12.96 6.91
C ALA A 46 0.37 13.41 8.17
N ASN A 47 -0.32 13.41 9.32
CA ASN A 47 0.32 13.70 10.61
C ASN A 47 1.31 12.61 11.03
N ILE A 48 1.04 11.36 10.65
CA ILE A 48 1.86 10.19 11.00
C ILE A 48 1.95 9.26 9.79
N ILE A 49 3.15 8.75 9.52
CA ILE A 49 3.41 7.72 8.51
C ILE A 49 3.82 6.43 9.23
N VAL A 50 3.07 5.34 9.01
CA VAL A 50 3.36 4.03 9.60
C VAL A 50 4.12 3.14 8.61
N PRO A 51 5.43 2.87 8.83
CA PRO A 51 6.18 1.92 8.02
C PRO A 51 5.87 0.46 8.42
N GLY A 52 6.11 -0.49 7.53
CA GLY A 52 5.95 -1.94 7.79
C GLY A 52 4.55 -2.52 7.54
N GLY A 53 3.56 -1.67 7.21
CA GLY A 53 2.21 -2.11 6.86
C GLY A 53 1.55 -2.95 7.96
N GLY A 54 0.80 -3.98 7.60
CA GLY A 54 0.03 -4.81 8.53
C GLY A 54 0.85 -5.66 9.52
N LYS A 55 2.19 -5.62 9.46
CA LYS A 55 3.06 -6.32 10.42
C LYS A 55 3.51 -5.44 11.60
N ASN A 56 3.23 -4.14 11.55
CA ASN A 56 3.65 -3.21 12.60
C ASN A 56 2.58 -3.13 13.70
N MET A 57 2.49 -4.18 14.52
CA MET A 57 1.52 -4.22 15.62
C MET A 57 1.67 -3.09 16.64
N PRO A 58 2.89 -2.63 17.01
CA PRO A 58 3.05 -1.45 17.83
C PRO A 58 2.37 -0.21 17.23
N ALA A 59 2.57 0.06 15.93
CA ALA A 59 1.91 1.19 15.28
C ALA A 59 0.39 1.04 15.20
N ALA A 60 -0.12 -0.17 14.96
CA ALA A 60 -1.56 -0.43 14.98
C ALA A 60 -2.18 -0.12 16.35
N ARG A 61 -1.50 -0.45 17.45
CA ARG A 61 -1.94 -0.12 18.82
C ARG A 61 -1.97 1.39 19.07
N ILE A 62 -0.97 2.12 18.59
CA ILE A 62 -0.90 3.59 18.72
C ILE A 62 -2.06 4.25 17.97
N VAL A 63 -2.31 3.83 16.72
CA VAL A 63 -3.44 4.34 15.93
C VAL A 63 -4.78 4.02 16.59
N ALA A 64 -4.95 2.81 17.12
CA ALA A 64 -6.17 2.42 17.84
C ALA A 64 -6.38 3.25 19.12
N ALA A 65 -5.32 3.54 19.87
CA ALA A 65 -5.39 4.38 21.07
C ALA A 65 -5.74 5.84 20.73
N MET A 66 -5.20 6.40 19.63
CA MET A 66 -5.57 7.73 19.14
C MET A 66 -7.03 7.81 18.70
N ALA A 67 -7.59 6.72 18.18
CA ALA A 67 -8.99 6.63 17.76
C ALA A 67 -9.96 6.40 18.94
N GLY A 68 -9.48 5.84 20.06
CA GLY A 68 -10.28 5.49 21.25
C GLY A 68 -10.38 6.57 22.32
N GLY A 69 -9.88 7.78 22.07
CA GLY A 69 -9.97 8.92 22.98
C GLY A 69 -11.36 9.57 23.01
N VAL A 70 -12.39 8.82 23.40
CA VAL A 70 -13.66 9.34 23.92
C VAL A 70 -14.15 8.36 24.98
N GLY A 71 -13.92 8.72 26.23
CA GLY A 71 -14.35 8.08 27.45
C GLY A 71 -14.04 9.02 28.58
#